data_AF-A0AAD9QLP3-F1
#
_entry.id   AF-A0AAD9QLP3-F1
#
_cell.length_a   1.000
_cell.length_b   1.000
_cell.length_c   1.000
_cell.angle_alpha   90.00
_cell.angle_beta   90.00
_cell.angle_gamma   90.00
#
_symmetry.space_group_name_H-M   'P 1'
#
loop_
_entity.id
_entity.type
_entity.pdbx_description
1 polymer ?
#
loop_
_entity_poly.entity_id
_entity_poly.type
_entity_poly.pdbx_seq_one_letter_code
_entity_poly.pdbx_strand_id
1 'polypeptide(L)'
;MKNLFSVSVPPCLNKLRQNLPLLLVRGEGHPVPGIHFPSCDQDGYFLPEQCTVLDKQGNKKCWCVDRHGSKIEGTTECSDNTEPPTS
;
A
#
# COMPACT_ATOMS: atom_id res chain seq x y z
N MET A 1 2.77 31.73 12.98
CA MET A 1 2.81 31.40 11.54
C MET A 1 3.27 29.96 11.40
N LYS A 2 2.34 29.02 11.24
CA LYS A 2 2.66 27.58 11.12
C LYS A 2 2.94 27.33 9.63
N ASN A 3 4.18 27.02 9.27
CA ASN A 3 4.54 26.73 7.89
C ASN A 3 3.74 25.52 7.40
N LEU A 4 2.82 25.73 6.46
CA LEU A 4 1.92 24.72 5.92
C LEU A 4 2.63 23.71 4.98
N PHE A 5 3.96 23.78 4.89
CA PHE A 5 4.79 22.99 3.98
C PHE A 5 5.34 21.69 4.57
N SER A 6 4.99 21.32 5.80
CA SER A 6 5.52 20.12 6.46
C SER A 6 4.44 19.16 6.95
N VAL A 7 3.31 19.03 6.23
CA VAL A 7 2.51 17.81 6.38
C VAL A 7 3.32 16.70 5.71
N SER A 8 4.08 15.97 6.51
CA SER A 8 4.86 14.81 6.03
C SER A 8 3.86 13.82 5.46
N VAL A 9 3.79 13.71 4.13
CA VAL A 9 2.82 12.84 3.47
C VAL A 9 3.15 11.39 3.89
N PRO A 10 2.20 10.68 4.49
CA PRO A 10 2.40 9.29 4.90
C PRO A 10 2.83 8.40 3.72
N PRO A 11 3.67 7.38 3.97
CA PRO A 11 4.40 6.68 2.90
C PRO A 11 3.47 5.90 1.96
N CYS A 12 2.39 5.30 2.46
CA CYS A 12 1.44 4.58 1.62
C CYS A 12 0.65 5.55 0.73
N LEU A 13 0.15 6.65 1.31
CA LEU A 13 -0.57 7.68 0.54
C LEU A 13 0.32 8.31 -0.54
N ASN A 14 1.58 8.56 -0.23
CA ASN A 14 2.55 9.07 -1.21
C ASN A 14 2.73 8.08 -2.36
N LYS A 15 2.88 6.78 -2.06
CA LYS A 15 3.03 5.73 -3.06
C LYS A 15 1.75 5.53 -3.89
N LEU A 16 0.58 5.65 -3.28
CA LEU A 16 -0.71 5.54 -3.96
C LEU A 16 -0.90 6.68 -4.97
N ARG A 17 -0.57 7.93 -4.60
CA ARG A 17 -0.63 9.10 -5.49
C ARG A 17 0.23 8.94 -6.74
N GLN A 18 1.38 8.30 -6.62
CA GLN A 18 2.27 8.04 -7.77
C GLN A 18 1.68 7.01 -8.74
N ASN A 19 0.82 6.09 -8.27
CA ASN A 19 0.17 5.09 -9.10
C ASN A 19 -1.18 5.57 -9.69
N LEU A 20 -1.72 6.70 -9.22
CA LEU A 20 -3.01 7.25 -9.67
C LEU A 20 -3.11 7.49 -11.18
N PRO A 21 -2.07 7.99 -11.89
CA PRO A 21 -2.14 8.15 -13.35
C PRO A 21 -2.42 6.84 -14.08
N LEU A 22 -2.03 5.69 -13.52
CA LEU A 22 -2.17 4.36 -14.13
C LEU A 22 -3.61 3.83 -14.04
N LEU A 23 -4.39 4.26 -13.04
CA LEU A 23 -5.82 3.90 -12.90
C LEU A 23 -6.71 4.60 -13.92
N LEU A 24 -6.27 5.74 -14.45
CA LEU A 24 -7.10 6.62 -15.29
C LEU A 24 -6.86 6.43 -16.79
N VAL A 25 -5.92 5.57 -17.19
CA VAL A 25 -5.50 5.42 -18.61
C VAL A 25 -6.57 4.79 -19.51
N ARG A 26 -7.61 4.11 -18.97
CA ARG A 26 -8.52 3.33 -19.82
C ARG A 26 -10.01 3.57 -19.68
N GLY A 27 -10.45 4.56 -18.89
CA GLY A 27 -11.88 4.87 -18.72
C GLY A 27 -12.72 3.75 -18.09
N GLU A 28 -12.08 2.63 -17.73
CA GLU A 28 -12.68 1.41 -17.24
C GLU A 28 -11.77 0.96 -16.08
N GLY A 29 -12.28 0.95 -14.85
CA GLY A 29 -11.54 0.65 -13.61
C GLY A 29 -11.09 -0.80 -13.49
N HIS A 30 -10.36 -1.31 -14.48
CA HIS A 30 -9.80 -2.65 -14.47
C HIS A 30 -8.39 -2.61 -13.90
N PRO A 31 -8.07 -3.44 -12.90
CA PRO A 31 -6.72 -3.56 -12.38
C PRO A 31 -5.78 -3.92 -13.53
N VAL A 32 -4.80 -3.06 -13.80
CA VAL A 32 -3.78 -3.31 -14.81
C VAL A 32 -2.93 -4.48 -14.32
N PRO A 33 -2.88 -5.62 -15.04
CA PRO A 33 -2.08 -6.77 -14.62
C PRO A 33 -0.62 -6.34 -14.41
N GLY A 34 -0.05 -6.68 -13.26
CA GLY A 34 1.32 -6.31 -12.89
C GLY A 34 1.47 -4.96 -12.19
N ILE A 35 0.39 -4.20 -11.99
CA ILE A 35 0.40 -2.97 -11.18
C ILE A 35 -0.16 -3.27 -9.79
N HIS A 36 0.66 -3.03 -8.77
CA HIS A 36 0.29 -3.17 -7.38
C HIS A 36 -0.15 -1.82 -6.80
N PHE A 37 -1.41 -1.72 -6.40
CA PHE A 37 -1.93 -0.60 -5.62
C PHE A 37 -1.75 -0.89 -4.13
N PRO A 38 -1.00 -0.06 -3.40
CA PRO A 38 -0.82 -0.30 -1.98
C PRO A 38 -2.13 -0.08 -1.24
N SER A 39 -2.41 -0.95 -0.28
CA SER A 39 -3.56 -0.83 0.62
C SER A 39 -3.17 0.04 1.80
N CYS A 40 -3.83 1.18 1.95
CA CYS A 40 -3.53 2.15 3.01
C CYS A 40 -4.62 2.18 4.08
N ASP A 41 -4.25 2.48 5.31
CA ASP A 41 -5.18 2.84 6.38
C ASP A 41 -5.67 4.29 6.24
N GLN A 42 -6.50 4.74 7.19
CA GLN A 42 -7.08 6.09 7.21
C GLN A 42 -6.03 7.19 7.45
N ASP A 43 -4.92 6.86 8.09
CA ASP A 43 -3.80 7.77 8.36
C ASP A 43 -2.80 7.80 7.19
N GLY A 44 -2.98 6.97 6.16
CA GLY A 44 -2.12 6.92 4.97
C GLY A 44 -0.85 6.07 5.15
N TYR A 45 -0.79 5.20 6.16
CA TYR A 45 0.23 4.16 6.31
C TYR A 45 -0.24 2.84 5.67
N PHE A 46 0.68 1.88 5.53
CA PHE A 46 0.36 0.60 4.90
C PHE A 46 -0.45 -0.27 5.85
N LEU A 47 -1.49 -0.93 5.34
CA LEU A 47 -2.16 -2.03 6.05
C LEU A 47 -1.22 -3.25 6.16
N PRO A 48 -1.37 -4.08 7.22
CA PRO A 48 -0.49 -5.22 7.47
C PRO A 48 -0.39 -6.18 6.29
N GLU A 49 -1.53 -6.47 5.66
CA GLU A 49 -1.60 -7.28 4.46
C GLU A 49 -1.59 -6.40 3.21
N GLN A 50 -0.66 -6.65 2.29
CA GLN A 50 -0.63 -6.07 0.95
C GLN A 50 -0.85 -7.17 -0.07
N CYS A 51 -1.58 -6.87 -1.14
CA CYS A 51 -1.92 -7.87 -2.13
C CYS A 51 -1.88 -7.32 -3.55
N THR A 52 -1.31 -8.12 -4.45
CA THR A 52 -1.24 -7.82 -5.88
C THR A 52 -2.20 -8.70 -6.67
N VAL A 53 -2.72 -8.16 -7.77
CA VAL A 53 -3.48 -8.91 -8.77
C VAL A 53 -2.47 -9.45 -9.78
N LEU A 54 -2.25 -10.76 -9.77
CA LEU A 54 -1.17 -11.38 -10.52
C LEU A 54 -1.54 -11.75 -11.96
N ASP A 55 -2.82 -11.91 -12.31
CA ASP A 55 -3.18 -12.34 -13.66
C ASP A 55 -4.57 -11.90 -14.14
N LYS A 56 -4.83 -12.21 -15.43
CA LYS A 56 -6.13 -11.99 -16.10
C LYS A 56 -7.25 -12.88 -15.54
N GLN A 57 -6.91 -13.87 -14.70
CA GLN A 57 -7.87 -14.77 -14.04
C GLN A 57 -8.29 -14.26 -12.66
N GLY A 58 -7.64 -13.20 -12.14
CA GLY A 58 -7.95 -12.60 -10.85
C GLY A 58 -7.22 -13.23 -9.66
N ASN A 59 -6.16 -14.01 -9.90
CA ASN A 59 -5.40 -14.59 -8.79
C ASN A 59 -4.69 -13.49 -7.98
N LYS A 60 -4.91 -13.53 -6.66
CA LYS A 60 -4.41 -12.56 -5.69
C LYS A 60 -3.23 -13.19 -4.94
N LYS A 61 -2.10 -12.49 -4.84
CA LYS A 61 -0.98 -12.86 -3.94
C LYS A 61 -0.81 -11.80 -2.88
N CYS A 62 -0.77 -12.22 -1.63
CA CYS A 62 -0.56 -11.35 -0.48
C CYS A 62 0.78 -11.57 0.20
N TRP A 63 1.25 -10.55 0.90
CA TRP A 63 2.38 -10.59 1.81
C TRP A 63 2.17 -9.58 2.95
N CYS A 64 2.86 -9.80 4.06
CA CYS A 64 2.80 -8.89 5.20
C CYS A 64 3.85 -7.78 5.06
N VAL A 65 3.50 -6.57 5.49
CA VAL A 65 4.40 -5.41 5.54
C VAL A 65 4.28 -4.66 6.87
N ASP A 66 5.34 -3.96 7.25
CA ASP A 66 5.27 -2.97 8.33
C ASP A 66 4.48 -1.70 7.90
N ARG A 67 4.26 -0.78 8.85
CA ARG A 67 3.57 0.51 8.59
C ARG A 67 4.19 1.37 7.49
N HIS A 68 5.46 1.15 7.14
CA HIS A 68 6.19 1.89 6.10
C HIS A 68 6.23 1.14 4.76
N GLY A 69 5.69 -0.08 4.70
CA GLY A 69 5.61 -0.90 3.49
C GLY A 69 6.77 -1.89 3.31
N SER A 70 7.62 -2.09 4.32
CA SER A 70 8.70 -3.07 4.26
C SER A 70 8.14 -4.46 4.47
N LYS A 71 8.46 -5.41 3.58
CA LYS A 71 8.01 -6.80 3.71
C LYS A 71 8.56 -7.44 4.98
N ILE A 72 7.70 -8.11 5.72
CA ILE A 72 8.07 -8.91 6.88
C ILE A 72 8.27 -10.35 6.40
N GLU A 73 9.48 -10.89 6.54
CA GLU A 73 9.80 -12.26 6.16
C GLU A 73 9.43 -13.25 7.28
N GLY A 74 8.96 -14.44 6.92
CA GLY A 74 8.74 -15.54 7.88
C GLY A 74 7.44 -15.50 8.68
N THR A 75 6.53 -14.55 8.42
CA THR A 75 5.23 -14.47 9.12
C THR A 75 4.10 -15.00 8.24
N THR A 76 3.27 -15.91 8.77
CA THR A 76 2.01 -16.35 8.13
C THR A 76 0.82 -15.49 8.53
N GLU A 77 0.93 -14.67 9.58
CA GLU A 77 -0.12 -13.79 10.07
C GLU A 77 0.35 -12.34 10.04
N CYS A 78 -0.39 -11.48 9.34
CA CYS A 78 -0.13 -10.05 9.33
C CYS A 78 -0.76 -9.43 10.58
N SER A 79 -0.04 -9.50 11.70
CA SER A 79 -0.47 -8.88 12.98
C SER A 79 -0.53 -7.35 12.83
N ASP A 80 -1.48 -6.72 13.53
CA ASP A 80 -1.82 -5.30 13.42
C ASP A 80 -0.59 -4.36 13.45
N ASN A 81 -0.50 -3.44 12.49
CA ASN A 81 0.64 -2.54 12.27
C ASN A 81 0.71 -1.38 13.26
N THR A 82 -0.12 -1.41 14.29
CA THR A 82 -0.32 -0.29 15.23
C THR A 82 0.87 -0.09 16.17
N GLU A 83 1.79 -1.07 16.30
CA GLU A 83 3.04 -0.89 17.05
C GLU A 83 4.29 -1.00 16.17
N PRO A 84 5.26 -0.07 16.30
CA PRO A 84 6.58 -0.26 15.71
C PRO A 84 7.20 -1.54 16.28
N PRO A 85 8.09 -2.23 15.53
CA PRO A 85 8.80 -3.36 16.10
C PRO A 85 9.61 -2.87 17.31
N THR A 86 9.15 -3.18 18.52
CA THR A 86 9.95 -2.98 19.72
C THR A 86 11.12 -3.95 19.64
N SER A 87 12.32 -3.37 19.56
CA SER A 87 13.60 -4.06 19.58
C SER A 87 13.75 -5.04 20.73
#